data_AF-A0A956Y1W9-F1
#
_entry.id   AF-A0A956Y1W9-F1
#
_cell.length_a   1.000
_cell.length_b   1.000
_cell.length_c   1.000
_cell.angle_alpha   90.00
_cell.angle_beta   90.00
_cell.angle_gamma   90.00
#
_symmetry.space_group_name_H-M   'P 1'
#
loop_
_entity.id
_entity.type
_entity.pdbx_description
1 polymer ?
#
loop_
_entity_poly.entity_id
_entity_poly.type
_entity_poly.pdbx_seq_one_letter_code
_entity_poly.pdbx_strand_id
1 'polypeptide(L)' 'MSPLVTAVALIFIVGFAAWWLLIDTEGVYLGKRVVIWLYDVYASRYDNIKQYDDVEEHLYLAQPLL' A
#
# COMPACT_ATOMS: atom_id res chain seq x y z
N MET A 1 -25.50 -27.10 4.25
CA MET A 1 -24.08 -26.93 3.85
C MET A 1 -23.21 -27.51 4.95
N SER A 2 -22.18 -28.31 4.63
CA SER A 2 -21.31 -28.86 5.68
C SER A 2 -20.48 -27.75 6.32
N PRO A 3 -20.11 -27.85 7.61
CA PRO A 3 -19.29 -26.83 8.29
C PRO A 3 -17.98 -26.52 7.56
N LEU A 4 -17.37 -27.54 6.94
CA LEU A 4 -16.16 -27.41 6.13
C LEU A 4 -16.40 -26.51 4.90
N VAL A 5 -17.49 -26.74 4.17
CA VAL A 5 -17.82 -25.93 2.98
C VAL A 5 -18.06 -24.49 3.36
N THR A 6 -18.75 -24.24 4.47
CA THR A 6 -18.97 -22.89 4.99
C THR A 6 -17.65 -22.20 5.36
N ALA A 7 -16.75 -22.90 6.04
CA ALA A 7 -15.45 -22.35 6.43
C ALA A 7 -14.59 -21.99 5.21
N VAL A 8 -14.52 -22.87 4.21
CA VAL A 8 -13.79 -22.60 2.96
C VAL A 8 -14.37 -21.40 2.23
N ALA A 9 -15.69 -21.32 2.09
CA ALA A 9 -16.34 -20.18 1.44
C ALA A 9 -16.01 -18.85 2.15
N LEU A 10 -16.04 -18.83 3.48
CA LEU A 10 -15.70 -17.64 4.26
C LEU A 10 -14.24 -17.21 4.05
N ILE A 11 -13.31 -18.16 4.03
CA ILE A 11 -11.88 -17.87 3.77
C ILE A 11 -11.70 -17.21 2.40
N PHE A 12 -12.36 -17.75 1.36
CA PHE A 12 -12.29 -17.16 0.02
C PHE A 12 -12.88 -15.75 -0.04
N ILE A 13 -14.05 -15.53 0.59
CA ILE A 13 -14.70 -14.22 0.60
C ILE A 13 -13.82 -13.20 1.33
N VAL A 14 -13.31 -13.55 2.51
CA VAL A 14 -12.44 -12.65 3.29
C VAL A 14 -11.11 -12.41 2.56
N GLY A 15 -10.50 -13.45 2.00
CA GLY A 15 -9.26 -13.34 1.25
C GLY A 15 -9.40 -12.46 0.01
N PHE A 16 -10.49 -12.65 -0.75
CA PHE A 16 -10.79 -11.81 -1.91
C PHE A 16 -11.05 -10.36 -1.51
N ALA A 17 -11.84 -10.12 -0.46
CA ALA A 17 -12.09 -8.78 0.04
C ALA A 17 -10.80 -8.09 0.52
N ALA A 18 -9.94 -8.81 1.23
CA ALA A 18 -8.65 -8.28 1.68
C ALA A 18 -7.73 -7.96 0.49
N TRP A 19 -7.65 -8.84 -0.49
CA TRP A 19 -6.88 -8.60 -1.72
C TRP A 19 -7.40 -7.36 -2.46
N TRP A 20 -8.71 -7.26 -2.66
CA TRP A 20 -9.32 -6.12 -3.35
C TRP A 20 -9.09 -4.80 -2.59
N LEU A 21 -9.27 -4.82 -1.27
CA LEU A 21 -9.08 -3.63 -0.43
C LEU A 21 -7.63 -3.16 -0.32
N LEU A 22 -6.65 -4.07 -0.33
CA LEU A 22 -5.25 -3.73 -0.10
C LEU A 22 -4.41 -3.65 -1.37
N ILE A 23 -4.74 -4.42 -2.40
CA ILE A 23 -3.95 -4.53 -3.63
C ILE A 23 -4.60 -3.76 -4.77
N ASP A 24 -5.84 -4.12 -5.15
CA ASP A 24 -6.51 -3.51 -6.31
C ASP A 24 -6.90 -2.05 -6.07
N THR A 25 -7.38 -1.74 -4.87
CA THR A 25 -7.82 -0.39 -4.50
C THR A 25 -6.77 0.41 -3.73
N GLU A 26 -5.59 -0.16 -3.48
CA GLU A 26 -4.49 0.47 -2.74
C GLU A 26 -4.92 1.08 -1.39
N GLY A 27 -5.92 0.51 -0.72
CA GLY A 27 -6.39 1.00 0.58
C GLY A 27 -7.26 2.26 0.53
N VAL A 28 -7.68 2.75 -0.65
CA VAL A 28 -8.51 3.97 -0.79
C VAL A 28 -9.78 3.90 0.07
N TYR A 29 -10.42 2.73 0.15
CA TYR A 29 -11.63 2.52 0.96
C TYR A 29 -11.35 2.35 2.47
N LEU A 30 -10.09 2.16 2.87
CA LEU A 30 -9.66 2.02 4.27
C LEU A 30 -9.14 3.35 4.85
N GLY A 31 -9.03 4.39 4.02
CA GLY A 31 -8.70 5.75 4.41
C GLY A 31 -7.21 6.08 4.32
N LYS A 32 -6.90 7.38 4.43
CA LYS A 32 -5.58 7.95 4.09
C LYS A 32 -4.39 7.31 4.82
N ARG A 33 -4.58 6.84 6.06
CA ARG A 33 -3.49 6.24 6.85
C ARG A 33 -3.05 4.90 6.26
N VAL A 34 -3.99 4.10 5.75
CA VAL A 34 -3.69 2.81 5.12
C VAL A 34 -3.03 3.03 3.77
N VAL A 35 -3.52 3.99 2.99
CA VAL A 35 -2.87 4.39 1.72
C VAL A 35 -1.40 4.77 1.96
N ILE A 36 -1.14 5.74 2.85
CA ILE A 36 0.24 6.17 3.16
C ILE A 36 1.09 4.98 3.59
N TRP A 37 0.58 4.13 4.48
CA TRP A 37 1.31 2.95 4.93
C TRP A 37 1.64 1.96 3.78
N LEU A 38 0.69 1.70 2.87
CA LEU A 38 0.93 0.84 1.71
C LEU A 38 2.01 1.41 0.79
N TYR A 39 2.02 2.72 0.59
CA TYR A 39 3.07 3.40 -0.15
C TYR A 39 4.42 3.33 0.57
N ASP A 40 4.45 3.58 1.88
CA ASP A 40 5.68 3.54 2.70
C ASP A 40 6.35 2.16 2.67
N VAL A 41 5.56 1.07 2.67
CA VAL A 41 6.07 -0.31 2.55
C VAL A 41 6.94 -0.49 1.30
N TYR A 42 6.57 0.16 0.19
CA TYR A 42 7.32 0.08 -1.07
C TYR A 42 8.31 1.23 -1.28
N ALA A 43 8.16 2.34 -0.55
CA ALA A 43 8.98 3.55 -0.71
C ALA A 43 10.48 3.23 -0.62
N SER A 44 10.90 2.48 0.39
CA SER A 44 12.31 2.11 0.59
C SER A 44 12.94 1.39 -0.62
N ARG A 45 12.18 0.60 -1.38
CA ARG A 45 12.68 -0.07 -2.58
C ARG A 45 12.91 0.94 -3.71
N TYR A 46 11.99 1.89 -3.87
CA TYR A 46 12.12 2.95 -4.86
C TYR A 46 13.24 3.92 -4.51
N ASP A 47 13.36 4.31 -3.25
CA ASP A 47 14.42 5.19 -2.76
C ASP A 47 15.80 4.60 -3.05
N ASN A 48 15.97 3.30 -2.80
CA ASN A 48 17.20 2.59 -3.15
C ASN A 48 17.46 2.55 -4.67
N ILE A 49 16.44 2.36 -5.51
CA ILE A 49 16.62 2.35 -6.97
C ILE A 49 16.98 3.74 -7.49
N LYS A 50 16.34 4.77 -6.95
CA LYS A 50 16.55 6.17 -7.32
C LYS A 50 17.82 6.77 -6.72
N GLN A 51 18.41 6.11 -5.72
CA GLN A 51 19.46 6.68 -4.87
C GLN A 51 18.97 8.00 -4.24
N TYR A 52 17.76 7.96 -3.67
CA TYR A 52 17.16 9.12 -3.01
C TYR A 52 18.07 9.64 -1.89
N ASP A 53 18.36 10.94 -1.93
CA ASP A 53 19.05 11.66 -0.87
C ASP A 53 18.19 12.86 -0.44
N ASP A 54 17.80 12.86 0.83
CA ASP A 54 16.86 13.85 1.37
C ASP A 54 17.41 15.29 1.32
N VAL A 55 18.74 15.45 1.45
CA VAL A 55 19.40 16.76 1.43
C VAL A 55 19.43 17.29 0.00
N GLU A 56 19.84 16.47 -0.96
CA GLU A 56 19.87 16.86 -2.37
C GLU A 56 18.47 17.17 -2.90
N GLU A 57 17.48 16.33 -2.59
CA GLU A 57 16.08 16.53 -2.99
C GLU A 57 15.51 17.82 -2.38
N HIS A 58 15.84 18.13 -1.12
CA HIS A 58 15.41 19.39 -0.52
C HIS A 58 16.05 20.61 -1.19
N LEU A 59 17.36 20.58 -1.43
CA LEU A 59 18.11 21.72 -1.97
C LEU A 59 17.80 21.97 -3.46
N TYR A 60 17.68 20.91 -4.25
CA TYR A 60 17.60 21.00 -5.71
C TYR A 60 16.19 20.82 -6.28
N LEU A 61 15.25 20.25 -5.52
CA LEU A 61 13.85 20.09 -5.96
C LEU A 61 12.87 20.89 -5.11
N ALA A 62 12.88 20.73 -3.78
CA ALA A 62 11.88 21.36 -2.92
C ALA A 62 12.04 22.89 -2.85
N GLN A 63 13.24 23.39 -2.53
CA GLN A 63 13.48 24.83 -2.39
C GLN A 63 13.21 25.64 -3.68
N PRO A 64 13.55 25.17 -4.89
CA PRO A 64 13.24 25.91 -6.11
C PRO A 64 11.76 25.98 -6.50
N LEU A 65 10.91 25.10 -5.97
CA LEU A 65 9.48 25.02 -6.30
C LEU A 65 8.57 25.77 -5.29
N LEU A 66 9.10 26.11 -4.11
CA LEU A 66 8.40 26.84 -3.04
C LEU A 66 8.61 28.35 -3.16
#